data_AF-A0A2T7UVZ4-F1
#
_entry.id   AF-A0A2T7UVZ4-F1
#
_cell.length_a   1.000
_cell.length_b   1.000
_cell.length_c   1.000
_cell.angle_alpha   90.00
_cell.angle_beta   90.00
_cell.angle_gamma   90.00
#
_symmetry.space_group_name_H-M   'P 1'
#
loop_
_entity.id
_entity.type
_entity.pdbx_description
1 polymer ?
#
loop_
_entity_poly.entity_id
_entity_poly.type
_entity_poly.pdbx_seq_one_letter_code
_entity_poly.pdbx_strand_id
1 'polypeptide(L)'
;MPITSVDDLKAHLNITGTQDDAVIAQKIAVAEAFVNRWLDTPMADLDPLPADLLEAVRLLVGHLFENREATLVGIGAEALPLGFWDIINVHRSWGFGACRNNSTV
;
A
#
# COMPACT_ATOMS: atom_id res chain seq x y z
N MET A 1 -0.10 14.49 3.60
CA MET A 1 -0.42 14.71 2.18
C MET A 1 -0.23 13.37 1.50
N PRO A 2 -1.16 12.94 0.64
CA PRO A 2 -0.99 11.67 -0.05
C PRO A 2 0.23 11.74 -0.99
N ILE A 3 1.02 10.68 -1.00
CA ILE A 3 2.21 10.55 -1.85
C ILE A 3 1.77 10.28 -3.29
N THR A 4 0.68 9.52 -3.46
CA THR A 4 0.12 9.20 -4.77
C THR A 4 -1.07 10.11 -5.11
N SER A 5 -1.15 10.59 -6.36
CA SER A 5 -2.27 11.43 -6.80
C SER A 5 -3.50 10.61 -7.22
N VAL A 6 -4.68 11.24 -7.17
CA VAL A 6 -5.95 10.62 -7.62
C VAL A 6 -5.92 10.38 -9.13
N ASP A 7 -5.28 11.27 -9.89
CA ASP A 7 -5.19 11.14 -11.35
C ASP A 7 -4.29 9.98 -11.78
N ASP A 8 -3.17 9.73 -11.07
CA ASP A 8 -2.32 8.55 -11.31
C ASP A 8 -3.08 7.25 -11.06
N LEU A 9 -3.92 7.23 -10.01
CA LEU A 9 -4.73 6.05 -9.72
C LEU A 9 -5.85 5.82 -10.72
N LYS A 10 -6.50 6.89 -11.21
CA LYS A 10 -7.49 6.77 -12.27
C LYS A 10 -6.87 6.18 -13.54
N ALA A 11 -5.65 6.59 -13.87
CA ALA A 11 -4.91 5.99 -14.99
C ALA A 11 -4.63 4.49 -14.75
N HIS A 12 -4.25 4.09 -13.53
CA HIS A 12 -4.02 2.70 -13.17
C HIS A 12 -5.29 1.84 -13.22
N LEU A 13 -6.42 2.37 -12.74
CA LEU A 13 -7.72 1.67 -12.70
C LEU A 13 -8.52 1.79 -14.01
N ASN A 14 -8.00 2.49 -15.02
CA ASN A 14 -8.69 2.80 -16.27
C ASN A 14 -10.06 3.48 -16.06
N ILE A 15 -10.14 4.39 -15.07
CA ILE A 15 -11.36 5.15 -14.75
C ILE A 15 -11.29 6.53 -15.43
N THR A 16 -12.30 6.85 -16.23
CA THR A 16 -12.39 8.13 -16.98
C THR A 16 -13.36 9.14 -16.35
N GLY A 17 -14.15 8.73 -15.35
CA GLY A 17 -15.10 9.58 -14.63
C GLY A 17 -14.54 10.21 -13.36
N THR A 18 -15.26 11.18 -12.79
CA THR A 18 -14.91 11.90 -11.55
C THR A 18 -15.79 11.54 -10.35
N GLN A 19 -16.79 10.69 -10.55
CA GLN A 19 -17.79 10.33 -9.53
C GLN A 19 -17.16 9.64 -8.31
N ASP A 20 -16.08 8.89 -8.53
CA ASP A 20 -15.41 8.11 -7.50
C ASP A 20 -14.16 8.80 -6.91
N ASP A 21 -13.85 10.03 -7.32
CA ASP A 21 -12.63 10.75 -6.88
C ASP A 21 -12.53 10.83 -5.34
N ALA A 22 -13.65 11.07 -4.67
CA ALA A 22 -13.72 11.14 -3.20
C ALA A 22 -13.47 9.77 -2.55
N VAL A 23 -13.96 8.69 -3.16
CA VAL A 23 -13.76 7.31 -2.66
C VAL A 23 -12.32 6.89 -2.88
N ILE A 24 -11.76 7.16 -4.07
CA ILE A 24 -10.38 6.87 -4.43
C ILE A 24 -9.43 7.60 -3.47
N ALA A 25 -9.65 8.88 -3.19
CA ALA A 25 -8.85 9.65 -2.24
C ALA A 25 -8.85 9.02 -0.84
N GLN A 26 -10.01 8.54 -0.36
CA GLN A 26 -10.09 7.83 0.92
C GLN A 26 -9.34 6.50 0.90
N LYS A 27 -9.43 5.72 -0.19
CA LYS A 27 -8.71 4.46 -0.30
C LYS A 27 -7.20 4.65 -0.36
N ILE A 28 -6.71 5.69 -1.05
CA ILE A 28 -5.29 6.07 -1.05
C ILE A 28 -4.82 6.34 0.38
N ALA A 29 -5.56 7.15 1.15
CA ALA A 29 -5.20 7.46 2.53
C ALA A 29 -5.14 6.20 3.42
N VAL A 30 -6.08 5.27 3.24
CA VAL A 30 -6.09 3.98 3.97
C VAL A 30 -4.91 3.11 3.54
N ALA A 31 -4.63 3.01 2.24
CA ALA A 31 -3.55 2.19 1.70
C ALA A 31 -2.17 2.69 2.14
N GLU A 32 -1.91 4.00 2.03
CA GLU A 32 -0.66 4.60 2.50
C GLU A 32 -0.49 4.45 4.02
N ALA A 33 -1.57 4.63 4.79
CA ALA A 33 -1.52 4.41 6.24
C ALA A 33 -1.28 2.93 6.60
N PHE A 34 -1.71 1.99 5.75
CA PHE A 34 -1.45 0.57 5.95
C PHE A 34 0.01 0.21 5.62
N VAL A 35 0.53 0.67 4.48
CA VAL A 35 1.92 0.44 4.08
C VAL A 35 2.88 1.08 5.08
N ASN A 36 2.63 2.31 5.52
CA ASN A 36 3.44 2.99 6.53
C ASN A 36 3.48 2.28 7.89
N ARG A 37 2.42 1.52 8.26
CA ARG A 37 2.44 0.71 9.49
C ARG A 37 3.29 -0.54 9.36
N TRP A 38 3.49 -1.01 8.13
CA TRP A 38 4.22 -2.22 7.84
C TRP A 38 5.71 -1.98 7.62
N LEU A 39 6.07 -0.79 7.14
CA LEU A 39 7.46 -0.35 6.99
C LEU A 39 8.01 0.14 8.33
N ASP A 40 9.31 -0.07 8.54
CA ASP A 40 10.02 0.45 9.72
C ASP A 40 10.30 1.96 9.61
N THR A 41 10.43 2.44 8.37
CA THR A 41 10.63 3.86 8.03
C THR A 41 9.40 4.35 7.27
N PRO A 42 8.83 5.53 7.60
CA PRO A 42 7.68 6.04 6.86
C PRO A 42 8.08 6.35 5.41
N MET A 43 7.15 6.12 4.48
CA MET A 43 7.37 6.35 3.05
C MET A 43 7.77 7.79 2.72
N ALA A 44 7.33 8.76 3.52
CA ALA A 44 7.69 10.16 3.35
C ALA A 44 9.18 10.46 3.58
N ASP A 45 9.88 9.59 4.33
CA ASP A 45 11.29 9.77 4.69
C ASP A 45 12.23 8.96 3.76
N LEU A 46 11.68 8.23 2.77
CA LEU A 46 12.44 7.50 1.77
C LEU A 46 12.81 8.41 0.61
N ASP A 47 14.11 8.73 0.45
CA ASP A 47 14.64 9.51 -0.67
C ASP A 47 15.83 8.80 -1.35
N PRO A 48 15.67 8.30 -2.59
CA PRO A 48 14.46 8.36 -3.42
C PRO A 48 13.40 7.34 -2.98
N LEU A 49 12.12 7.71 -3.13
CA LEU A 49 11.01 6.76 -2.91
C LEU A 49 11.06 5.63 -3.95
N PRO A 50 11.15 4.36 -3.52
CA PRO A 50 11.17 3.22 -4.43
C PRO A 50 9.88 3.13 -5.27
N ALA A 51 10.04 2.95 -6.59
CA ALA A 51 8.92 2.90 -7.53
C ALA A 51 8.02 1.66 -7.35
N ASP A 52 8.58 0.58 -6.81
CA ASP A 52 7.86 -0.65 -6.49
C ASP A 52 6.93 -0.47 -5.27
N LEU A 53 7.32 0.30 -4.24
CA LEU A 53 6.43 0.67 -3.14
C LEU A 53 5.21 1.47 -3.61
N LEU A 54 5.40 2.38 -4.58
CA LEU A 54 4.28 3.09 -5.21
C LEU A 54 3.33 2.11 -5.92
N GLU A 55 3.86 1.10 -6.60
CA GLU A 55 3.05 0.08 -7.25
C GLU A 55 2.30 -0.79 -6.23
N ALA A 56 2.92 -1.15 -5.10
CA ALA A 56 2.25 -1.86 -4.02
C ALA A 56 1.04 -1.07 -3.46
N VAL A 57 1.17 0.26 -3.30
CA VAL A 57 0.04 1.10 -2.90
C VAL A 57 -1.08 1.06 -3.93
N ARG A 58 -0.76 1.14 -5.23
CA ARG A 58 -1.76 1.08 -6.32
C ARG A 58 -2.51 -0.25 -6.33
N LEU A 59 -1.81 -1.37 -6.19
CA LEU A 59 -2.41 -2.70 -6.10
C LEU A 59 -3.37 -2.82 -4.90
N LEU A 60 -2.97 -2.30 -3.75
CA LEU A 60 -3.82 -2.31 -2.55
C LEU A 60 -5.06 -1.44 -2.73
N VAL A 61 -4.94 -0.26 -3.34
CA VAL A 61 -6.10 0.59 -3.59
C VAL A 61 -7.05 -0.05 -4.60
N GLY A 62 -6.53 -0.62 -5.70
CA GLY A 62 -7.36 -1.33 -6.67
C GLY A 62 -8.15 -2.47 -6.02
N HIS A 63 -7.49 -3.26 -5.16
CA HIS A 63 -8.15 -4.29 -4.39
C HIS A 63 -9.25 -3.74 -3.45
N LEU A 64 -8.98 -2.65 -2.73
CA LEU A 64 -9.96 -2.02 -1.82
C LEU A 64 -11.11 -1.29 -2.52
N PHE A 65 -10.93 -0.93 -3.80
CA PHE A 65 -11.95 -0.28 -4.61
C PHE A 65 -12.93 -1.31 -5.20
N GLU A 66 -12.40 -2.40 -5.76
CA GLU A 66 -13.17 -3.51 -6.32
C GLU A 66 -13.88 -4.32 -5.21
N ASN A 67 -13.15 -4.66 -4.14
CA ASN A 67 -13.68 -5.49 -3.06
C ASN A 67 -14.20 -4.60 -1.91
N ARG A 68 -15.50 -4.28 -1.95
CA ARG A 68 -16.17 -3.43 -0.95
C ARG A 68 -16.64 -4.18 0.30
N GLU A 69 -16.55 -5.51 0.30
CA GLU A 69 -16.93 -6.37 1.41
C GLU A 69 -15.75 -7.27 1.82
N ALA A 70 -15.71 -7.65 3.10
CA ALA A 70 -14.64 -8.50 3.64
C ALA A 70 -14.69 -9.95 3.15
N THR A 71 -15.77 -10.33 2.45
CA THR A 71 -16.04 -11.69 2.01
C THR A 71 -16.38 -11.70 0.53
N LEU A 72 -15.57 -12.36 -0.29
CA LEU A 72 -15.95 -12.74 -1.64
C LEU A 72 -16.61 -14.12 -1.59
N VAL A 73 -17.89 -14.19 -1.97
CA VAL A 73 -18.58 -15.47 -2.13
C VAL A 73 -18.31 -15.99 -3.54
N GLY A 74 -17.64 -17.14 -3.65
CA GLY A 74 -17.55 -17.90 -4.91
C GLY A 74 -16.44 -17.52 -5.88
N ILE A 75 -15.45 -16.71 -5.48
CA ILE A 75 -14.28 -16.40 -6.30
C ILE A 75 -13.02 -16.90 -5.58
N GLY A 76 -12.25 -17.75 -6.26
CA GLY A 76 -10.88 -18.07 -5.84
C GLY A 76 -9.98 -16.90 -6.20
N ALA A 77 -9.54 -16.12 -5.20
CA ALA A 77 -8.46 -15.16 -5.41
C ALA A 77 -7.15 -15.94 -5.51
N GLU A 78 -6.67 -16.15 -6.73
CA GLU A 78 -5.33 -16.72 -6.95
C GLU A 78 -4.28 -15.64 -6.70
N ALA A 79 -3.26 -15.96 -5.91
CA ALA A 79 -2.14 -15.05 -5.68
C ALA A 79 -1.31 -14.98 -6.97
N LEU A 80 -1.22 -13.80 -7.56
CA LEU A 80 -0.31 -13.54 -8.68
C LEU A 80 1.14 -13.54 -8.17
N PRO A 81 2.10 -14.01 -8.98
CA PRO A 81 3.52 -13.84 -8.67
C PRO A 81 3.86 -12.34 -8.64
N LEU A 82 4.63 -11.89 -7.64
CA LEU A 82 4.86 -10.47 -7.29
C LEU A 82 3.61 -9.78 -6.75
N GLY A 83 2.99 -10.41 -5.75
CA GLY A 83 1.86 -9.83 -5.05
C GLY A 83 2.26 -8.64 -4.18
N PHE A 84 1.26 -7.93 -3.66
CA PHE A 84 1.43 -6.84 -2.70
C PHE A 84 2.41 -7.19 -1.55
N TRP A 85 2.29 -8.40 -1.00
CA TRP A 85 3.15 -8.86 0.09
C TRP A 85 4.60 -9.08 -0.33
N ASP A 86 4.84 -9.56 -1.54
CA ASP A 86 6.20 -9.83 -2.03
C ASP A 86 6.98 -8.53 -2.16
N ILE A 87 6.35 -7.48 -2.68
CA ILE A 87 6.97 -6.17 -2.84
C ILE A 87 7.31 -5.57 -1.47
N ILE A 88 6.34 -5.54 -0.55
CA ILE A 88 6.54 -4.89 0.74
C ILE A 88 7.58 -5.62 1.61
N ASN A 89 7.65 -6.94 1.53
CA ASN A 89 8.59 -7.71 2.34
C ASN A 89 10.07 -7.44 2.00
N VAL A 90 10.36 -6.93 0.80
CA VAL A 90 11.73 -6.54 0.39
C VAL A 90 12.17 -5.24 1.08
N HIS A 91 11.25 -4.31 1.31
CA HIS A 91 11.54 -3.01 1.93
C HIS A 91 11.55 -3.04 3.46
N ARG A 92 11.21 -4.18 4.04
CA ARG A 92 11.22 -4.38 5.48
C ARG A 92 12.63 -4.69 5.97
N SER A 93 13.07 -4.03 7.03
CA SER A 93 14.33 -4.39 7.68
C SER A 93 14.12 -5.65 8.53
N TRP A 94 14.69 -6.77 8.09
CA TRP A 94 14.63 -8.02 8.85
C TRP A 94 15.71 -8.00 9.95
N GLY A 95 15.35 -7.49 11.12
CA GLY A 95 16.17 -7.58 12.32
C GLY A 95 15.85 -8.85 13.11
N PHE A 96 16.80 -9.79 13.20
CA PHE A 96 16.75 -10.81 14.24
C PHE A 96 17.11 -10.15 15.58
N GLY A 97 16.29 -10.39 16.61
CA GLY A 97 16.25 -9.60 17.83
C GLY A 97 17.60 -9.25 18.43
N ALA A 98 17.94 -7.95 18.43
CA ALA A 98 18.65 -7.37 19.55
C ALA A 98 17.63 -7.18 20.66
N CYS A 99 17.78 -7.92 21.77
CA CYS A 99 17.09 -7.60 23.00
C CYS A 99 17.28 -6.10 23.27
N ARG A 100 16.17 -5.38 23.50
CA ARG A 100 16.22 -3.97 23.88
C ARG A 100 17.01 -3.83 25.19
N ASN A 101 18.32 -3.59 25.10
CA ASN A 101 19.09 -3.06 26.22
C ASN A 101 18.70 -1.59 26.35
N ASN A 102 17.62 -1.36 27.09
CA ASN A 102 17.32 -0.05 27.64
C ASN A 102 18.31 0.23 28.77
N SER A 103 19.49 0.76 28.44
CA SER A 103 20.45 1.27 29.43
C SER A 103 21.09 2.57 28.95
N THR A 104 20.39 3.67 29.23
CA THR A 104 20.91 5.03 29.44
C THR A 104 19.86 5.68 30.34
N VAL A 105 20.03 5.63 31.67
CA VAL A 105 20.68 6.64 32.54
C VAL A 105 20.12 8.04 32.27
#